data_AF-A0A1G0CSA0-F1
#
_entry.id   AF-A0A1G0CSA0-F1
#
_cell.length_a   1.000
_cell.length_b   1.000
_cell.length_c   1.000
_cell.angle_alpha   90.00
_cell.angle_beta   90.00
_cell.angle_gamma   90.00
#
_symmetry.space_group_name_H-M   'P 1'
#
loop_
_entity.id
_entity.type
_entity.pdbx_description
1 polymer ?
#
loop_
_entity_poly.entity_id
_entity_poly.type
_entity_poly.pdbx_seq_one_letter_code
_entity_poly.pdbx_strand_id
1 'polypeptide(L)'
;MLFADISGSTALYDKLGDEPARQLIAGCTAMMAREAAAHGGTLVKTMGDEIMCTFPSPAAAFEAACAMQSEVHASPPGGSAHPMYIRIGFHYGDVICEGGDVYGDTVNVAARVTAITRARQVLATRAAAEALPERLRKRARQIMRAELRGKQEALDVFQILWEQDSTLTTRIGLAQFRKPADARNELLLRYRQQLVVVNEQRRSVVLGREGSCDIVIDSNFASRQHARIELGFTKFTLFDHSSNGTHVRFSDGQVIQLFREQIVLHKSGSISLGVSFTDEPTELIEFILQ
;
A
#
# COMPACT_ATOMS: atom_id res chain seq x y z
N MET A 1 13.21 -7.55 -15.70
CA MET A 1 13.92 -6.35 -15.21
C MET A 1 13.23 -5.83 -13.97
N LEU A 2 14.01 -5.49 -12.94
CA LEU A 2 13.54 -4.91 -11.69
C LEU A 2 14.38 -3.68 -11.37
N PHE A 3 13.71 -2.64 -10.88
CA PHE A 3 14.33 -1.46 -10.29
C PHE A 3 13.84 -1.34 -8.84
N ALA A 4 14.75 -1.02 -7.93
CA ALA A 4 14.44 -0.77 -6.54
C ALA A 4 15.13 0.51 -6.09
N ASP A 5 14.37 1.41 -5.47
CA ASP A 5 14.78 2.78 -5.18
C ASP A 5 14.39 3.20 -3.76
N ILE A 6 15.22 4.03 -3.13
CA ILE A 6 14.98 4.54 -1.77
C ILE A 6 14.01 5.72 -1.85
N SER A 7 12.89 5.60 -1.15
CA SER A 7 11.88 6.66 -1.12
C SER A 7 12.33 7.82 -0.24
N GLY A 8 12.40 9.02 -0.82
CA GLY A 8 12.67 10.25 -0.09
C GLY A 8 14.13 10.43 0.32
N SER A 9 15.07 9.80 -0.40
CA SER A 9 16.52 9.89 -0.14
C SER A 9 17.06 11.32 -0.13
N THR A 10 16.55 12.22 -0.98
CA THR A 10 16.94 13.64 -0.99
C THR A 10 16.75 14.31 0.37
N ALA A 11 15.66 13.98 1.07
CA ALA A 11 15.39 14.55 2.40
C ALA A 11 16.34 14.02 3.49
N LEU A 12 17.07 12.93 3.25
CA LEU A 12 18.11 12.45 4.16
C LEU A 12 19.36 13.33 4.08
N TYR A 13 19.74 13.78 2.88
CA TYR A 13 20.86 14.70 2.69
C TYR A 13 20.63 16.02 3.43
N ASP A 14 19.43 16.58 3.32
CA ASP A 14 19.06 17.83 4.02
C ASP A 14 19.11 17.68 5.56
N LYS A 15 18.77 16.51 6.09
CA LYS A 15 18.68 16.28 7.54
C LYS A 15 20.01 15.86 8.18
N LEU A 16 20.80 15.06 7.48
CA LEU A 16 21.98 14.38 8.04
C LEU A 16 23.31 14.93 7.50
N GLY A 17 23.26 15.73 6.44
CA GLY A 17 24.42 16.11 5.66
C GLY A 17 24.91 14.98 4.75
N ASP A 18 25.86 15.33 3.88
CA ASP A 18 26.23 14.49 2.74
C ASP A 18 26.79 13.13 3.13
N GLU A 19 27.79 13.09 4.00
CA GLU A 19 28.51 11.86 4.29
C GLU A 19 27.67 10.83 5.08
N PRO A 20 26.94 11.19 6.16
CA PRO A 20 26.09 10.24 6.85
C PRO A 20 24.91 9.74 5.99
N ALA A 21 24.28 10.62 5.20
CA ALA A 21 23.22 10.23 4.27
C ALA A 21 23.75 9.25 3.21
N ARG A 22 24.92 9.55 2.63
CA ARG A 22 25.58 8.67 1.64
C ARG A 22 25.88 7.28 2.22
N GLN A 23 26.34 7.19 3.48
CA GLN A 23 26.60 5.90 4.13
C GLN A 23 25.32 5.07 4.32
N LEU A 24 24.24 5.69 4.77
CA LEU A 24 22.94 5.02 4.93
C LEU A 24 22.38 4.52 3.60
N ILE A 25 22.42 5.36 2.57
CA ILE A 25 21.98 5.03 1.21
C ILE A 25 22.82 3.88 0.65
N ALA A 26 24.15 3.94 0.79
CA ALA A 26 25.04 2.87 0.36
C ALA A 26 24.77 1.54 1.09
N GLY A 27 24.48 1.58 2.39
CA GLY A 27 24.10 0.39 3.15
C GLY A 27 22.78 -0.22 2.66
N CYS A 28 21.78 0.61 2.39
CA CYS A 28 20.50 0.16 1.87
C CYS A 28 20.60 -0.41 0.45
N THR A 29 21.34 0.25 -0.46
CA THR A 29 21.54 -0.26 -1.82
C THR A 29 22.35 -1.56 -1.84
N ALA A 30 23.37 -1.69 -0.99
CA ALA A 30 24.13 -2.93 -0.82
C ALA A 30 23.24 -4.08 -0.30
N MET A 31 22.34 -3.80 0.65
CA MET A 31 21.35 -4.78 1.12
C MET A 31 20.44 -5.20 -0.03
N MET A 32 19.87 -4.27 -0.78
CA MET A 32 19.00 -4.61 -1.91
C MET A 32 19.74 -5.46 -2.96
N ALA A 33 20.99 -5.13 -3.27
CA ALA A 33 21.82 -5.91 -4.19
C ALA A 33 22.09 -7.33 -3.67
N ARG A 34 22.31 -7.50 -2.37
CA ARG A 34 22.49 -8.81 -1.72
C ARG A 34 21.22 -9.65 -1.84
N GLU A 35 20.05 -9.10 -1.56
CA GLU A 35 18.78 -9.81 -1.73
C GLU A 35 18.52 -10.16 -3.20
N ALA A 36 18.86 -9.27 -4.14
CA ALA A 36 18.79 -9.60 -5.56
C ALA A 36 19.64 -10.84 -5.89
N ALA A 37 20.90 -10.87 -5.45
CA ALA A 37 21.81 -11.99 -5.69
C ALA A 37 21.34 -13.29 -5.03
N ALA A 38 20.84 -13.23 -3.79
CA ALA A 38 20.31 -14.40 -3.07
C ALA A 38 19.14 -15.09 -3.80
N HIS A 39 18.40 -14.33 -4.61
CA HIS A 39 17.29 -14.81 -5.42
C HIS A 39 17.66 -15.02 -6.90
N GLY A 40 18.97 -15.13 -7.21
CA GLY A 40 19.47 -15.42 -8.56
C GLY A 40 19.43 -14.23 -9.51
N GLY A 41 19.24 -13.01 -8.99
CA GLY A 41 19.33 -11.78 -9.76
C GLY A 41 20.77 -11.37 -10.02
N THR A 42 20.98 -10.58 -11.06
CA THR A 42 22.26 -9.94 -11.37
C THR A 42 22.10 -8.43 -11.29
N LEU A 43 22.91 -7.79 -10.44
CA LEU A 43 22.99 -6.33 -10.41
C LEU A 43 23.64 -5.85 -11.71
N VAL A 44 22.92 -5.05 -12.48
CA VAL A 44 23.44 -4.43 -13.71
C VAL A 44 24.22 -3.18 -13.34
N LYS A 45 23.58 -2.27 -12.60
CA LYS A 45 24.18 -1.02 -12.13
C LYS A 45 23.39 -0.38 -11.00
N THR A 46 24.04 0.56 -10.33
CA THR A 46 23.45 1.45 -9.32
C THR A 46 23.43 2.88 -9.87
N MET A 47 22.34 3.60 -9.65
CA MET A 47 22.12 4.98 -10.09
C MET A 47 21.76 5.83 -8.87
N GLY A 48 22.77 6.16 -8.05
CA GLY A 48 22.55 6.84 -6.78
C GLY A 48 21.97 5.89 -5.73
N ASP A 49 20.72 6.12 -5.36
CA ASP A 49 19.92 5.34 -4.41
C ASP A 49 19.06 4.24 -5.07
N GLU A 50 19.03 4.20 -6.40
CA GLU A 50 18.34 3.18 -7.18
C GLU A 50 19.29 2.06 -7.63
N ILE A 51 18.82 0.81 -7.59
CA ILE A 51 19.48 -0.34 -8.20
C ILE A 51 18.68 -0.87 -9.39
N MET A 52 19.40 -1.36 -10.40
CA MET A 52 18.83 -2.01 -11.60
C MET A 52 19.32 -3.45 -11.68
N CYS A 53 18.38 -4.40 -11.70
CA CYS A 53 18.67 -5.83 -11.68
C CYS A 53 17.94 -6.60 -12.79
N THR A 54 18.64 -7.60 -13.35
CA THR A 54 18.03 -8.66 -14.16
C THR A 54 17.74 -9.87 -13.28
N PHE A 55 16.77 -10.69 -13.70
CA PHE A 55 16.42 -11.94 -13.02
C PHE A 55 16.10 -13.00 -14.09
N PRO A 56 16.39 -14.28 -13.80
CA PRO A 56 16.15 -15.39 -14.74
C PRO A 56 14.66 -15.69 -14.94
N SER A 57 13.79 -15.23 -14.02
CA SER A 57 12.35 -15.38 -14.15
C SER A 57 11.58 -14.29 -13.39
N PRO A 58 10.30 -14.05 -13.74
CA PRO A 58 9.41 -13.19 -12.96
C PRO A 58 9.22 -13.66 -11.53
N ALA A 59 9.24 -14.98 -11.29
CA ALA A 59 9.14 -15.54 -9.95
C ALA A 59 10.37 -15.18 -9.09
N ALA A 60 11.57 -15.23 -9.66
CA ALA A 60 12.79 -14.82 -8.96
C ALA A 60 12.76 -13.32 -8.60
N ALA A 61 12.36 -12.47 -9.55
CA ALA A 61 12.19 -11.03 -9.30
C ALA A 61 11.15 -10.74 -8.21
N PHE A 62 10.03 -11.47 -8.22
CA PHE A 62 8.97 -11.35 -7.20
C PHE A 62 9.50 -11.66 -5.80
N GLU A 63 10.18 -12.80 -5.63
CA GLU A 63 10.66 -13.25 -4.31
C GLU A 63 11.75 -12.29 -3.80
N ALA A 64 12.66 -11.85 -4.68
CA ALA A 64 13.66 -10.84 -4.35
C ALA A 64 13.03 -9.52 -3.88
N ALA A 65 12.02 -9.02 -4.61
CA ALA A 65 11.32 -7.80 -4.24
C ALA A 65 10.63 -7.92 -2.87
N CYS A 66 10.05 -9.08 -2.57
CA CYS A 66 9.44 -9.34 -1.27
C CYS A 66 10.48 -9.40 -0.15
N ALA A 67 11.61 -10.04 -0.38
CA ALA A 67 12.72 -10.14 0.57
C ALA A 67 13.32 -8.76 0.87
N MET A 68 13.59 -7.94 -0.15
CA MET A 68 14.06 -6.56 0.03
C MET A 68 13.11 -5.73 0.92
N GLN A 69 11.80 -5.76 0.65
CA GLN A 69 10.84 -5.01 1.47
C GLN A 69 10.79 -5.54 2.90
N SER A 70 10.82 -6.86 3.08
CA SER A 70 10.80 -7.50 4.40
C SER A 70 12.03 -7.15 5.22
N GLU A 71 13.21 -7.14 4.59
CA GLU A 71 14.47 -6.80 5.25
C GLU A 71 14.53 -5.32 5.65
N VAL A 72 14.12 -4.39 4.77
CA VAL A 72 14.00 -2.96 5.14
C VAL A 72 13.01 -2.76 6.28
N HIS A 73 11.93 -3.53 6.30
CA HIS A 73 10.92 -3.44 7.34
C HIS A 73 11.40 -3.98 8.69
N ALA A 74 12.08 -5.13 8.69
CA ALA A 74 12.59 -5.78 9.90
C ALA A 74 13.82 -5.09 10.48
N SER A 75 14.70 -4.60 9.61
CA SER A 75 15.97 -3.97 9.95
C SER A 75 16.14 -2.65 9.19
N PRO A 76 15.44 -1.57 9.58
CA PRO A 76 15.55 -0.28 8.92
C PRO A 76 17.00 0.20 8.94
N PRO A 77 17.65 0.47 7.79
CA PRO A 77 19.09 0.73 7.79
C PRO A 77 19.48 2.05 8.50
N GLY A 78 18.53 2.98 8.69
CA GLY A 78 18.69 4.19 9.50
C GLY A 78 18.18 4.06 10.95
N GLY A 79 17.82 2.85 11.37
CA GLY A 79 17.20 2.57 12.66
C GLY A 79 15.83 3.23 12.84
N SER A 80 15.40 3.34 14.09
CA SER A 80 14.14 4.04 14.45
C SER A 80 14.22 5.55 14.27
N ALA A 81 15.42 6.12 14.29
CA ALA A 81 15.63 7.56 14.17
C ALA A 81 15.45 8.08 12.73
N HIS A 82 15.80 7.25 11.73
CA HIS A 82 15.75 7.64 10.31
C HIS A 82 15.10 6.51 9.51
N PRO A 83 13.77 6.35 9.61
CA PRO A 83 13.08 5.30 8.89
C PRO A 83 13.25 5.50 7.38
N MET A 84 13.81 4.49 6.72
CA MET A 84 13.93 4.45 5.26
C MET A 84 12.93 3.45 4.70
N TYR A 85 12.40 3.79 3.53
CA TYR A 85 11.47 2.94 2.80
C TYR A 85 11.97 2.77 1.38
N ILE A 86 11.65 1.65 0.76
CA ILE A 86 11.98 1.40 -0.63
C ILE A 86 10.70 1.25 -1.46
N ARG A 87 10.83 1.55 -2.74
CA ARG A 87 9.81 1.29 -3.77
C ARG A 87 10.43 0.39 -4.83
N ILE A 88 9.66 -0.58 -5.31
CA ILE A 88 10.16 -1.57 -6.27
C ILE A 88 9.18 -1.70 -7.43
N GLY A 89 9.70 -1.66 -8.66
CA GLY A 89 8.93 -1.95 -9.87
C GLY A 89 9.62 -2.99 -10.73
N PHE A 90 8.84 -3.90 -11.33
CA PHE A 90 9.41 -4.87 -12.27
C PHE A 90 8.51 -5.19 -13.45
N HIS A 91 9.17 -5.55 -14.55
CA HIS A 91 8.55 -5.93 -15.81
C HIS A 91 9.25 -7.17 -16.40
N TYR A 92 8.51 -7.90 -17.21
CA TYR A 92 8.96 -9.11 -17.89
C TYR A 92 8.84 -8.94 -19.40
N GLY A 93 9.94 -9.19 -20.09
CA GLY A 93 10.10 -9.05 -21.53
C GLY A 93 11.56 -9.24 -21.91
N ASP A 94 11.82 -9.25 -23.22
CA ASP A 94 13.16 -9.44 -23.76
C ASP A 94 14.05 -8.23 -23.50
N VAL A 95 15.35 -8.50 -23.34
CA VAL A 95 16.36 -7.48 -23.12
C VAL A 95 17.58 -7.76 -23.99
N ILE A 96 18.29 -6.70 -24.36
CA ILE A 96 19.56 -6.78 -25.07
C ILE A 96 20.67 -6.58 -24.04
N CYS A 97 21.54 -7.57 -23.89
CA CYS A 97 22.70 -7.49 -23.00
C CYS A 97 23.96 -7.20 -23.83
N GLU A 98 24.60 -6.07 -23.57
CA GLU A 98 25.81 -5.65 -24.30
C GLU A 98 26.78 -4.94 -23.35
N GLY A 99 28.06 -5.33 -23.36
CA GLY A 99 29.09 -4.66 -22.56
C GLY A 99 28.87 -4.68 -21.05
N GLY A 100 28.06 -5.61 -20.52
CA GLY A 100 27.69 -5.65 -19.10
C GLY A 100 26.51 -4.74 -18.74
N ASP A 101 25.92 -4.04 -19.71
CA ASP A 101 24.70 -3.24 -19.53
C ASP A 101 23.49 -3.92 -20.22
N VAL A 102 22.31 -3.38 -19.97
CA VAL A 102 21.03 -3.93 -20.46
C VAL A 102 20.19 -2.83 -21.10
N TYR A 103 19.72 -3.10 -22.31
CA TYR A 103 18.92 -2.19 -23.13
C TYR A 103 17.62 -2.81 -23.61
N GLY A 104 16.74 -1.96 -24.13
CA GLY A 104 15.48 -2.34 -24.75
C GLY A 104 14.25 -1.78 -24.03
N ASP A 105 13.09 -2.00 -24.64
CA ASP A 105 11.81 -1.50 -24.13
C ASP A 105 11.50 -2.02 -22.72
N THR A 106 11.92 -3.24 -22.41
CA THR A 106 11.71 -3.86 -21.09
C THR A 106 12.34 -3.03 -19.96
N VAL A 107 13.49 -2.40 -20.21
CA VAL A 107 14.18 -1.53 -19.24
C VAL A 107 13.34 -0.27 -19.00
N ASN A 108 12.88 0.36 -20.08
CA ASN A 108 12.08 1.58 -20.01
C ASN A 108 10.73 1.35 -19.30
N VAL A 109 10.06 0.23 -19.59
CA VAL A 109 8.79 -0.12 -18.95
C VAL A 109 8.99 -0.40 -17.45
N ALA A 110 10.03 -1.15 -17.08
CA ALA A 110 10.33 -1.42 -15.67
C ALA A 110 10.60 -0.12 -14.89
N ALA A 111 11.43 0.77 -15.41
CA ALA A 111 11.73 2.06 -14.79
C ALA A 111 10.47 2.93 -14.61
N ARG A 112 9.58 2.95 -15.60
CA ARG A 112 8.31 3.71 -15.52
C ARG A 112 7.34 3.17 -14.48
N VAL A 113 7.27 1.84 -14.35
CA VAL A 113 6.48 1.21 -13.28
C VAL A 113 7.04 1.60 -11.91
N THR A 114 8.36 1.59 -11.74
CA THR A 114 9.00 2.03 -10.49
C THR A 114 8.73 3.49 -10.17
N ALA A 115 8.74 4.37 -11.18
CA ALA A 115 8.49 5.80 -11.01
C ALA A 115 7.08 6.11 -10.43
N ILE A 116 6.08 5.27 -10.70
CA ILE A 116 4.73 5.40 -10.14
C ILE A 116 4.54 4.60 -8.83
N THR A 117 5.52 3.79 -8.44
CA THR A 117 5.49 3.01 -7.20
C THR A 117 5.71 3.92 -5.99
N ARG A 118 4.86 3.75 -4.96
CA ARG A 118 5.01 4.48 -3.69
C ARG A 118 5.93 3.74 -2.72
N ALA A 119 6.37 4.44 -1.67
CA ALA A 119 7.11 3.83 -0.58
C ALA A 119 6.41 2.56 -0.05
N ARG A 120 7.20 1.53 0.28
CA ARG A 120 6.73 0.21 0.76
C ARG A 120 5.86 -0.57 -0.24
N GLN A 121 5.85 -0.18 -1.51
CA GLN A 121 5.12 -0.92 -2.54
C GLN A 121 6.06 -1.68 -3.48
N VAL A 122 5.51 -2.76 -4.02
CA VAL A 122 6.09 -3.51 -5.11
C VAL A 122 5.05 -3.55 -6.23
N LEU A 123 5.36 -2.96 -7.37
CA LEU A 123 4.50 -2.97 -8.54
C LEU A 123 5.09 -3.82 -9.67
N ALA A 124 4.21 -4.45 -10.43
CA ALA A 124 4.54 -5.28 -11.57
C ALA A 124 3.62 -4.95 -12.74
N THR A 125 4.11 -5.11 -13.96
CA THR A 125 3.23 -5.07 -15.14
C THR A 125 2.37 -6.33 -15.27
N ARG A 126 1.31 -6.27 -16.08
CA ARG A 126 0.58 -7.45 -16.56
C ARG A 126 1.48 -8.57 -17.06
N ALA A 127 2.43 -8.27 -17.97
CA ALA A 127 3.32 -9.28 -18.54
C ALA A 127 4.09 -10.05 -17.46
N ALA A 128 4.56 -9.34 -16.42
CA ALA A 128 5.22 -9.97 -15.29
C ALA A 128 4.24 -10.79 -14.43
N ALA A 129 3.05 -10.26 -14.13
CA ALA A 129 2.05 -10.93 -13.30
C ALA A 129 1.47 -12.20 -13.96
N GLU A 130 1.21 -12.16 -15.27
CA GLU A 130 0.72 -13.30 -16.04
C GLU A 130 1.79 -14.38 -16.20
N ALA A 131 3.08 -14.02 -16.22
CA ALA A 131 4.17 -14.99 -16.26
C ALA A 131 4.51 -15.60 -14.88
N LEU A 132 3.86 -15.17 -13.79
CA LEU A 132 4.05 -15.79 -12.47
C LEU A 132 3.38 -17.17 -12.38
N PRO A 133 3.99 -18.13 -11.66
CA PRO A 133 3.29 -19.35 -11.24
C PRO A 133 2.03 -19.03 -10.43
N GLU A 134 1.01 -19.88 -10.50
CA GLU A 134 -0.30 -19.65 -9.87
C GLU A 134 -0.19 -19.27 -8.37
N ARG A 135 0.71 -19.94 -7.64
CA ARG A 135 0.97 -19.66 -6.21
C ARG A 135 1.34 -18.20 -5.95
N LEU A 136 2.13 -17.59 -6.84
CA LEU A 136 2.60 -16.21 -6.72
C LEU A 136 1.61 -15.23 -7.34
N ARG A 137 0.94 -15.63 -8.42
CA ARG A 137 -0.08 -14.80 -9.07
C ARG A 137 -1.23 -14.44 -8.12
N LYS A 138 -1.58 -15.32 -7.17
CA LYS A 138 -2.56 -15.03 -6.10
C LYS A 138 -2.16 -13.85 -5.20
N ARG A 139 -0.88 -13.50 -5.15
CA ARG A 139 -0.34 -12.35 -4.41
C ARG A 139 -0.14 -11.11 -5.30
N ALA A 140 -0.54 -11.16 -6.57
CA ALA A 140 -0.53 -10.03 -7.49
C ALA A 140 -1.97 -9.55 -7.72
N ARG A 141 -2.27 -8.29 -7.41
CA ARG A 141 -3.59 -7.68 -7.62
C ARG A 141 -3.49 -6.55 -8.62
N GLN A 142 -4.27 -6.57 -9.69
CA GLN A 142 -4.35 -5.42 -10.59
C GLN A 142 -4.94 -4.23 -9.82
N ILE A 143 -4.25 -3.09 -9.83
CA ILE A 143 -4.67 -1.90 -9.07
C ILE A 143 -4.99 -0.70 -9.95
N MET A 144 -4.45 -0.65 -11.17
CA MET A 144 -4.71 0.44 -12.10
C MET A 144 -4.37 0.05 -13.54
N ARG A 145 -4.87 0.87 -14.45
CA ARG A 145 -4.38 0.95 -15.83
C ARG A 145 -3.77 2.34 -16.01
N ALA A 146 -2.46 2.40 -16.29
CA ALA A 146 -1.69 3.63 -16.31
C ALA A 146 -1.25 3.99 -17.73
N GLU A 147 -1.57 5.20 -18.16
CA GLU A 147 -0.99 5.79 -19.36
C GLU A 147 0.42 6.31 -19.02
N LEU A 148 1.44 5.59 -19.45
CA LEU A 148 2.82 5.97 -19.20
C LEU A 148 3.35 6.81 -20.36
N ARG A 149 3.88 8.00 -20.06
CA ARG A 149 4.43 8.95 -21.06
C ARG A 149 5.39 8.24 -22.01
N GLY A 150 5.11 8.30 -23.31
CA GLY A 150 5.94 7.67 -24.35
C GLY A 150 5.60 6.21 -24.66
N LYS A 151 4.38 5.75 -24.37
CA LYS A 151 3.75 4.54 -24.95
C LYS A 151 2.42 4.95 -25.59
N GLN A 152 2.04 4.26 -26.66
CA GLN A 152 0.73 4.46 -27.31
C GLN A 152 -0.41 3.74 -26.55
N GLU A 153 -0.09 2.75 -25.71
CA GLU A 153 -1.08 1.94 -25.00
C GLU A 153 -0.92 2.03 -23.47
N ALA A 154 -2.05 2.11 -22.78
CA ALA A 154 -2.12 2.13 -21.32
C ALA A 154 -1.77 0.74 -20.75
N LEU A 155 -0.92 0.74 -19.72
CA LEU A 155 -0.31 -0.45 -19.14
C LEU A 155 -1.07 -0.88 -17.88
N ASP A 156 -1.44 -2.15 -17.78
CA ASP A 156 -2.06 -2.68 -16.57
C ASP A 156 -0.99 -2.96 -15.50
N VAL A 157 -1.22 -2.44 -14.31
CA VAL A 157 -0.27 -2.45 -13.19
C VAL A 157 -0.86 -3.24 -12.03
N PHE A 158 -0.02 -4.13 -11.49
CA PHE A 158 -0.33 -5.06 -10.42
C PHE A 158 0.48 -4.71 -9.18
N GLN A 159 -0.17 -4.66 -8.02
CA GLN A 159 0.50 -4.60 -6.73
C GLN A 159 0.83 -6.02 -6.26
N ILE A 160 2.07 -6.21 -5.85
CA ILE A 160 2.53 -7.43 -5.20
C ILE A 160 2.39 -7.29 -3.69
N LEU A 161 1.70 -8.26 -3.08
CA LEU A 161 1.53 -8.38 -1.63
C LEU A 161 2.76 -9.07 -1.03
N TRP A 162 3.73 -8.27 -0.58
CA TRP A 162 5.01 -8.75 -0.04
C TRP A 162 4.97 -9.08 1.46
N GLU A 163 4.15 -8.37 2.23
CA GLU A 163 3.90 -8.67 3.64
C GLU A 163 3.32 -10.09 3.74
N GLN A 164 4.10 -11.02 4.30
CA GLN A 164 3.57 -12.32 4.70
C GLN A 164 2.66 -12.09 5.91
N ASP A 165 1.58 -12.85 6.04
CA ASP A 165 0.69 -12.80 7.21
C ASP A 165 1.49 -12.99 8.51
N SER A 166 1.92 -11.88 9.10
CA SER A 166 2.53 -11.84 10.41
C SER A 166 1.40 -11.80 11.45
N THR A 167 0.65 -12.90 11.55
CA THR A 167 -0.10 -13.25 12.76
C THR A 167 -0.19 -14.78 12.83
N LEU A 168 0.92 -15.40 13.28
CA LEU A 168 0.80 -16.49 14.22
C LEU A 168 0.92 -15.93 15.63
N THR A 169 -0.16 -15.31 16.09
CA THR A 169 -0.58 -15.55 17.46
C THR A 169 -1.26 -16.92 17.44
N THR A 170 -0.48 -17.96 17.79
CA THR A 170 -0.94 -19.30 18.19
C THR A 170 -1.58 -20.19 17.12
N ARG A 171 -0.73 -20.91 16.36
CA ARG A 171 -1.06 -22.26 15.90
C ARG A 171 -0.98 -23.20 17.11
N ILE A 172 -2.12 -23.53 17.71
CA ILE A 172 -2.28 -24.81 18.40
C ILE A 172 -3.28 -25.61 17.56
N GLY A 173 -2.77 -26.67 16.95
CA GLY A 173 -3.61 -27.65 16.27
C GLY A 173 -4.38 -28.46 17.30
N LEU A 174 -5.68 -28.23 17.35
CA LEU A 174 -6.65 -29.24 17.74
C LEU A 174 -7.80 -29.16 16.73
N ALA A 175 -7.92 -30.26 15.99
CA ALA A 175 -9.10 -30.81 15.36
C ALA A 175 -10.18 -29.85 14.85
N GLN A 176 -10.46 -29.97 13.55
CA GLN A 176 -11.83 -29.90 13.01
C GLN A 176 -12.71 -28.78 13.57
N PHE A 177 -12.39 -27.54 13.22
CA PHE A 177 -13.47 -26.56 13.06
C PHE A 177 -13.56 -26.24 11.59
N ARG A 178 -14.56 -26.86 10.94
CA ARG A 178 -15.23 -26.27 9.79
C ARG A 178 -15.26 -24.76 10.00
N LYS A 179 -14.71 -23.99 9.05
CA LYS A 179 -15.09 -22.58 8.86
C LYS A 179 -16.61 -22.50 9.08
N PRO A 180 -17.12 -21.70 10.03
CA PRO A 180 -18.48 -21.22 9.87
C PRO A 180 -18.50 -20.52 8.52
N ALA A 181 -19.50 -20.81 7.70
CA ALA A 181 -19.57 -20.39 6.31
C ALA A 181 -19.79 -18.86 6.12
N ASP A 182 -19.39 -18.02 7.08
CA ASP A 182 -19.97 -16.69 7.30
C ASP A 182 -19.00 -15.60 7.79
N ALA A 183 -17.67 -15.70 7.59
CA ALA A 183 -16.79 -14.53 7.79
C ALA A 183 -17.00 -13.55 6.61
N ARG A 184 -17.90 -12.60 6.80
CA ARG A 184 -18.32 -11.64 5.77
C ARG A 184 -17.41 -10.43 5.83
N ASN A 185 -16.64 -10.16 4.75
CA ASN A 185 -15.81 -8.96 4.61
C ASN A 185 -16.69 -7.70 4.54
N GLU A 186 -17.20 -7.27 5.70
CA GLU A 186 -18.24 -6.26 5.84
C GLU A 186 -17.83 -5.21 6.88
N LEU A 187 -18.15 -3.96 6.60
CA LEU A 187 -18.07 -2.89 7.59
C LEU A 187 -19.48 -2.49 7.97
N LEU A 188 -19.84 -2.74 9.22
CA LEU A 188 -21.07 -2.23 9.80
C LEU A 188 -20.84 -0.81 10.27
N LEU A 189 -21.71 0.11 9.84
CA LEU A 189 -21.77 1.49 10.29
C LEU A 189 -23.10 1.69 11.00
N ARG A 190 -23.06 2.14 12.25
CA ARG A 190 -24.23 2.37 13.08
C ARG A 190 -24.26 3.81 13.55
N TYR A 191 -25.36 4.50 13.26
CA TYR A 191 -25.63 5.84 13.74
C TYR A 191 -27.08 5.92 14.21
N ARG A 192 -27.29 6.15 15.51
CA ARG A 192 -28.62 6.07 16.16
C ARG A 192 -29.32 4.74 15.78
N GLN A 193 -30.47 4.80 15.10
CA GLN A 193 -31.22 3.62 14.62
C GLN A 193 -30.84 3.19 13.20
N GLN A 194 -29.97 3.94 12.50
CA GLN A 194 -29.50 3.58 11.17
C GLN A 194 -28.37 2.57 11.26
N LEU A 195 -28.48 1.50 10.48
CA LEU A 195 -27.44 0.50 10.29
C LEU A 195 -27.18 0.35 8.79
N VAL A 196 -25.96 0.62 8.37
CA VAL A 196 -25.52 0.52 6.98
C VAL A 196 -24.36 -0.45 6.91
N VAL A 197 -24.40 -1.35 5.93
CA VAL A 197 -23.33 -2.34 5.70
C VAL A 197 -22.59 -1.96 4.42
N VAL A 198 -21.27 -1.85 4.51
CA VAL A 198 -20.38 -1.72 3.35
C VAL A 198 -19.79 -3.10 3.06
N ASN A 199 -20.03 -3.61 1.85
CA ASN A 199 -19.60 -4.94 1.41
C ASN A 199 -19.47 -4.97 -0.12
N GLU A 200 -19.25 -6.14 -0.72
CA GLU A 200 -19.12 -6.28 -2.18
C GLU A 200 -20.38 -5.84 -2.96
N GLN A 201 -21.57 -5.88 -2.34
CA GLN A 201 -22.81 -5.42 -2.95
C GLN A 201 -23.00 -3.91 -2.80
N ARG A 202 -22.53 -3.33 -1.70
CA ARG A 202 -22.58 -1.89 -1.42
C ARG A 202 -21.19 -1.38 -1.07
N ARG A 203 -20.41 -1.09 -2.11
CA ARG A 203 -18.97 -0.78 -1.99
C ARG A 203 -18.65 0.65 -1.62
N SER A 204 -19.61 1.56 -1.62
CA SER A 204 -19.41 2.97 -1.32
C SER A 204 -20.60 3.50 -0.54
N VAL A 205 -20.34 4.26 0.51
CA VAL A 205 -21.36 4.93 1.32
C VAL A 205 -20.92 6.35 1.65
N VAL A 206 -21.86 7.29 1.58
CA VAL A 206 -21.66 8.71 1.83
C VAL A 206 -22.26 9.08 3.19
N LEU A 207 -21.47 9.79 3.98
CA LEU A 207 -21.81 10.30 5.30
C LEU A 207 -21.95 11.83 5.20
N GLY A 208 -23.00 12.39 5.79
CA GLY A 208 -23.21 13.84 5.76
C GLY A 208 -24.55 14.23 6.37
N ARG A 209 -24.86 15.53 6.40
CA ARG A 209 -26.13 16.03 6.96
C ARG A 209 -27.27 16.12 5.95
N GLU A 210 -27.00 15.92 4.66
CA GLU A 210 -28.03 15.99 3.63
C GLU A 210 -28.83 14.69 3.56
N GLY A 211 -30.14 14.77 3.30
CA GLY A 211 -31.02 13.61 3.25
C GLY A 211 -30.70 12.61 2.13
N SER A 212 -29.85 12.97 1.17
CA SER A 212 -29.36 12.08 0.12
C SER A 212 -28.19 11.19 0.55
N CYS A 213 -27.63 11.38 1.75
CA CYS A 213 -26.53 10.56 2.25
C CYS A 213 -27.01 9.19 2.74
N ASP A 214 -26.14 8.19 2.64
CA ASP A 214 -26.41 6.82 3.11
C ASP A 214 -26.54 6.75 4.63
N ILE A 215 -25.75 7.57 5.34
CA ILE A 215 -25.95 7.89 6.76
C ILE A 215 -26.11 9.40 6.89
N VAL A 216 -27.27 9.80 7.39
CA VAL A 216 -27.64 11.21 7.57
C VAL A 216 -27.38 11.60 9.02
N ILE A 217 -26.40 12.48 9.25
CA ILE A 217 -26.01 12.98 10.56
C ILE A 217 -26.73 14.28 10.89
N ASP A 218 -27.36 14.31 12.05
CA ASP A 218 -28.09 15.45 12.60
C ASP A 218 -27.12 16.41 13.32
N SER A 219 -26.22 17.02 12.54
CA SER A 219 -25.22 17.97 13.05
C SER A 219 -24.98 19.13 12.08
N ASN A 220 -24.99 20.35 12.60
CA ASN A 220 -24.64 21.55 11.85
C ASN A 220 -23.14 21.67 11.53
N PHE A 221 -22.30 20.90 12.23
CA PHE A 221 -20.86 20.84 11.97
C PHE A 221 -20.51 19.87 10.84
N ALA A 222 -21.44 18.98 10.47
CA ALA A 222 -21.30 18.12 9.31
C ALA A 222 -21.56 18.89 8.00
N SER A 223 -20.85 18.52 6.94
CA SER A 223 -21.08 19.04 5.60
C SER A 223 -22.23 18.27 4.96
N ARG A 224 -22.87 18.83 3.92
CA ARG A 224 -23.99 18.18 3.22
C ARG A 224 -23.64 16.76 2.77
N GLN A 225 -22.52 16.65 2.05
CA GLN A 225 -21.76 15.42 1.86
C GLN A 225 -20.39 15.64 2.52
N HIS A 226 -20.11 14.95 3.61
CA HIS A 226 -18.96 15.25 4.47
C HIS A 226 -17.81 14.28 4.25
N ALA A 227 -18.11 12.98 4.26
CA ALA A 227 -17.12 11.94 4.07
C ALA A 227 -17.71 10.76 3.29
N ARG A 228 -16.85 9.94 2.71
CA ARG A 228 -17.24 8.74 1.98
C ARG A 228 -16.41 7.56 2.45
N ILE A 229 -17.03 6.41 2.66
CA ILE A 229 -16.33 5.17 2.95
C ILE A 229 -16.44 4.27 1.74
N GLU A 230 -15.31 3.73 1.27
CA GLU A 230 -15.27 2.80 0.16
C GLU A 230 -14.59 1.49 0.52
N LEU A 231 -15.19 0.38 0.08
CA LEU A 231 -14.55 -0.92 0.04
C LEU A 231 -13.66 -1.03 -1.20
N GLY A 232 -12.35 -0.97 -0.95
CA GLY A 232 -11.32 -1.39 -1.90
C GLY A 232 -11.32 -2.91 -2.08
N PHE A 233 -10.16 -3.54 -2.24
CA PHE A 233 -10.11 -5.00 -2.37
C PHE A 233 -10.49 -5.75 -1.08
N THR A 234 -9.93 -5.35 0.05
CA THR A 234 -10.17 -5.98 1.37
C THR A 234 -10.12 -4.96 2.51
N LYS A 235 -10.13 -3.67 2.17
CA LYS A 235 -9.90 -2.58 3.11
C LYS A 235 -10.98 -1.54 2.91
N PHE A 236 -11.52 -1.06 4.01
CA PHE A 236 -12.45 0.06 4.02
C PHE A 236 -11.65 1.34 4.21
N THR A 237 -11.78 2.28 3.28
CA THR A 237 -11.09 3.57 3.31
C THR A 237 -12.11 4.67 3.50
N LEU A 238 -11.91 5.51 4.52
CA LEU A 238 -12.65 6.73 4.76
C LEU A 238 -11.95 7.89 4.07
N PHE A 239 -12.70 8.68 3.29
CA PHE A 239 -12.26 9.87 2.59
C PHE A 239 -13.00 11.08 3.17
N ASP A 240 -12.27 12.11 3.60
CA ASP A 240 -12.85 13.38 4.03
C ASP A 240 -12.95 14.36 2.84
N HIS A 241 -14.12 14.98 2.69
CA HIS A 241 -14.38 16.03 1.69
C HIS A 241 -14.93 17.30 2.35
N SER A 242 -14.82 17.40 3.67
CA SER A 242 -15.58 18.34 4.46
C SER A 242 -14.89 19.69 4.63
N SER A 243 -15.64 20.65 5.17
CA SER A 243 -15.11 21.96 5.55
C SER A 243 -14.53 21.97 6.97
N ASN A 244 -14.96 21.06 7.83
CA ASN A 244 -14.64 21.06 9.27
C ASN A 244 -13.76 19.87 9.71
N GLY A 245 -13.39 19.00 8.76
CA GLY A 245 -12.61 17.79 9.02
C GLY A 245 -13.42 16.66 9.64
N THR A 246 -12.90 15.44 9.50
CA THR A 246 -13.46 14.22 10.08
C THR A 246 -12.54 13.70 11.18
N HIS A 247 -13.10 13.33 12.33
CA HIS A 247 -12.32 12.77 13.45
C HIS A 247 -12.66 11.30 13.62
N VAL A 248 -11.63 10.45 13.66
CA VAL A 248 -11.76 8.99 13.81
C VAL A 248 -11.08 8.57 15.10
N ARG A 249 -11.79 7.82 15.94
CA ARG A 249 -11.25 7.20 17.15
C ARG A 249 -11.33 5.70 17.02
N PHE A 250 -10.19 5.03 17.01
CA PHE A 250 -10.10 3.57 16.99
C PHE A 250 -10.30 2.98 18.38
N SER A 251 -10.67 1.70 18.44
CA SER A 251 -10.91 0.96 19.69
C SER A 251 -9.69 0.84 20.60
N ASP A 252 -8.48 1.09 20.09
CA ASP A 252 -7.24 1.13 20.86
C ASP A 252 -6.96 2.51 21.49
N GLY A 253 -7.88 3.47 21.32
CA GLY A 253 -7.79 4.81 21.87
C GLY A 253 -7.09 5.82 20.96
N GLN A 254 -6.54 5.41 19.81
CA GLN A 254 -5.93 6.34 18.86
C GLN A 254 -7.01 7.25 18.25
N VAL A 255 -6.76 8.56 18.28
CA VAL A 255 -7.61 9.57 17.62
C VAL A 255 -6.85 10.21 16.47
N ILE A 256 -7.48 10.26 15.30
CA ILE A 256 -6.91 10.85 14.08
C ILE A 256 -7.90 11.86 13.52
N GLN A 257 -7.41 13.04 13.17
CA GLN A 257 -8.14 14.05 12.43
C GLN A 257 -7.76 13.97 10.95
N LEU A 258 -8.77 14.04 10.09
CA LEU A 258 -8.62 14.09 8.64
C LEU A 258 -9.15 15.42 8.15
N PHE A 259 -8.42 16.06 7.23
CA PHE A 259 -8.88 17.26 6.54
C PHE A 259 -8.53 17.16 5.07
N ARG A 260 -9.52 16.84 4.23
CA ARG A 260 -9.32 16.51 2.80
C ARG A 260 -8.33 15.37 2.56
N GLU A 261 -8.23 14.47 3.53
CA GLU A 261 -7.34 13.31 3.54
C GLU A 261 -8.15 12.01 3.60
N GLN A 262 -7.45 10.87 3.59
CA GLN A 262 -8.05 9.54 3.66
C GLN A 262 -7.34 8.65 4.68
N ILE A 263 -8.07 7.69 5.24
CA ILE A 263 -7.51 6.70 6.16
C ILE A 263 -8.14 5.31 5.96
N VAL A 264 -7.37 4.27 6.23
CA VAL A 264 -7.87 2.90 6.28
C VAL A 264 -8.47 2.61 7.65
N LEU A 265 -9.73 2.17 7.66
CA LEU A 265 -10.42 1.64 8.82
C LEU A 265 -9.95 0.19 9.04
N HIS A 266 -9.01 0.00 9.95
CA HIS A 266 -8.32 -1.27 10.19
C HIS A 266 -8.66 -1.93 11.53
N LYS A 267 -9.39 -1.21 12.41
CA LYS A 267 -9.98 -1.68 13.66
C LYS A 267 -11.36 -1.06 13.79
N SER A 268 -12.22 -1.59 14.64
CA SER A 268 -13.50 -0.95 14.99
C SER A 268 -13.28 0.37 15.74
N GLY A 269 -14.28 1.24 15.77
CA GLY A 269 -14.17 2.53 16.43
C GLY A 269 -15.38 3.44 16.22
N SER A 270 -15.17 4.74 16.41
CA SER A 270 -16.16 5.80 16.24
C SER A 270 -15.66 6.91 15.32
N ILE A 271 -16.56 7.50 14.55
CA ILE A 271 -16.31 8.64 13.65
C ILE A 271 -17.20 9.80 14.08
N SER A 272 -16.61 10.99 14.19
CA SER A 272 -17.28 12.26 14.43
C SER A 272 -17.06 13.19 13.23
N LEU A 273 -18.14 13.77 12.70
CA LEU A 273 -18.10 14.65 11.52
C LEU A 273 -18.06 16.11 11.96
N GLY A 274 -16.91 16.78 11.76
CA GLY A 274 -16.74 18.21 12.03
C GLY A 274 -16.54 18.60 13.50
N VAL A 275 -16.52 17.65 14.44
CA VAL A 275 -16.33 17.91 15.88
C VAL A 275 -15.22 17.01 16.45
N SER A 276 -14.27 17.61 17.16
CA SER A 276 -13.16 16.89 17.79
C SER A 276 -13.64 16.05 18.98
N PHE A 277 -13.00 14.90 19.23
CA PHE A 277 -13.26 14.10 20.43
C PHE A 277 -12.91 14.80 21.76
N THR A 278 -12.11 15.86 21.71
CA THR A 278 -11.86 16.74 22.87
C THR A 278 -13.07 17.57 23.26
N ASP A 279 -13.99 17.79 22.32
CA ASP A 279 -15.19 18.62 22.50
C ASP A 279 -16.43 17.76 22.80
N GLU A 280 -16.21 16.49 23.18
CA GLU A 280 -17.23 15.51 23.58
C GLU A 280 -18.42 15.41 22.59
N PRO A 281 -18.17 14.97 21.35
CA PRO A 281 -19.18 14.93 20.30
C PRO A 281 -20.29 13.95 20.65
N THR A 282 -21.55 14.39 20.49
CA THR A 282 -22.74 13.58 20.75
C THR A 282 -23.17 12.75 19.54
N GLU A 283 -22.84 13.20 18.33
CA GLU A 283 -23.24 12.58 17.07
C GLU A 283 -22.13 11.67 16.54
N LEU A 284 -22.09 10.43 17.04
CA LEU A 284 -21.07 9.44 16.69
C LEU A 284 -21.58 8.33 15.78
N ILE A 285 -20.80 8.04 14.74
CA ILE A 285 -20.97 6.87 13.88
C ILE A 285 -20.05 5.77 14.40
N GLU A 286 -20.61 4.70 14.92
CA GLU A 286 -19.86 3.51 15.31
C GLU A 286 -19.57 2.67 14.07
N PHE A 287 -18.35 2.16 13.94
CA PHE A 287 -17.96 1.28 12.85
C PHE A 287 -17.32 -0.01 13.35
N ILE A 288 -17.75 -1.14 12.80
CA ILE A 288 -17.32 -2.48 13.20
C ILE A 288 -16.92 -3.28 11.96
N LEU A 289 -15.70 -3.80 11.96
CA LEU A 289 -15.22 -4.71 10.92
C LEU A 289 -15.65 -6.15 11.27
N GLN A 290 -16.23 -6.87 10.30
CA GLN A 290 -16.65 -8.26 10.42
C GLN A 290 -15.95 -9.18 9.42
#